data_AF-A0A535VHZ0-F1
#
_entry.id   AF-A0A535VHZ0-F1
#
_cell.length_a   1.000
_cell.length_b   1.000
_cell.length_c   1.000
_cell.angle_alpha   90.00
_cell.angle_beta   90.00
_cell.angle_gamma   90.00
#
_symmetry.space_group_name_H-M   'P 1'
#
loop_
_entity.id
_entity.type
_entity.pdbx_description
1 polymer ?
#
loop_
_entity_poly.entity_id
_entity_poly.type
_entity_poly.pdbx_seq_one_letter_code
_entity_poly.pdbx_strand_id
1 'polypeptide(L)'
;MATTPRCSATPTSPRLSRGSRRGRSSRWRDQRWSCRSGTGPMQGSSTLSSCCSVTTFALRPPWACGTGRSDPHPSASTTPAGSFAKQKWPAVQTWHSALPEEDHSTTWIADRAIDWLRTVEGPFMAWVSFCDPHHPMDPPAPWSGMYTPADVAPLLPKPKPGELEGKPPIHKAWATGFRGTAYESANPGGASLKPEQLAVMIAGYYGMVSMLDANIGRVLEALEARGLSGETMVIMSSDHGDLLGDHRMLFKGPVHYDGLLRVPLIVRGGPYEAAQVVDDPVGLVDLAPTMLDAAGLPVPEWMEGRPLDRLPREHVVTENDHDAAFKLSVRTLTTSRYKLTRYVDREGTGELYDLQEDPGETVNLWEAKGTLKLRSELQAELDGATNRRVRSEPKVSLAG
;
A
#
# COMPACT_ATOMS: atom_id res chain seq x y z
N MET A 1 -42.05 -5.28 -46.33
CA MET A 1 -42.32 -5.81 -47.69
C MET A 1 -41.34 -5.08 -48.61
N ALA A 2 -40.39 -5.67 -49.35
CA ALA A 2 -40.27 -6.98 -49.98
C ALA A 2 -38.75 -7.35 -50.05
N THR A 3 -38.35 -8.52 -49.53
CA THR A 3 -37.80 -9.70 -50.24
C THR A 3 -36.51 -9.51 -51.06
N THR A 4 -35.52 -10.34 -50.70
CA THR A 4 -34.16 -10.57 -51.21
C THR A 4 -34.09 -11.10 -52.65
N PRO A 5 -32.88 -11.21 -53.24
CA PRO A 5 -32.21 -12.53 -53.21
C PRO A 5 -30.69 -12.49 -52.94
N ARG A 6 -30.20 -13.59 -52.37
CA ARG A 6 -28.78 -13.98 -52.22
C ARG A 6 -28.21 -14.49 -53.55
N CYS A 7 -26.90 -14.34 -53.74
CA CYS A 7 -26.10 -15.27 -54.54
C CYS A 7 -24.74 -15.52 -53.89
N SER A 8 -24.41 -16.80 -53.80
CA SER A 8 -23.21 -17.43 -53.27
C SER A 8 -22.26 -17.81 -54.42
N ALA A 9 -20.94 -17.69 -54.23
CA ALA A 9 -19.96 -18.54 -54.91
C ALA A 9 -18.61 -18.55 -54.17
N THR A 10 -18.23 -19.74 -53.72
CA THR A 10 -16.86 -20.15 -53.32
C THR A 10 -15.99 -20.30 -54.57
N PRO A 11 -14.65 -20.15 -54.45
CA PRO A 11 -13.81 -21.27 -54.87
C PRO A 11 -12.55 -21.50 -54.00
N THR A 12 -12.38 -22.77 -53.63
CA THR A 12 -11.14 -23.58 -53.61
C THR A 12 -9.78 -22.96 -53.24
N SER A 13 -9.22 -23.51 -52.16
CA SER A 13 -7.81 -23.47 -51.75
C SER A 13 -6.86 -24.17 -52.75
N PRO A 14 -5.57 -23.83 -52.73
CA PRO A 14 -4.54 -24.85 -52.61
C PRO A 14 -3.62 -24.65 -51.40
N ARG A 15 -3.20 -25.79 -50.84
CA ARG A 15 -2.28 -25.97 -49.70
C ARG A 15 -0.80 -25.84 -50.09
N LEU A 16 0.00 -25.71 -49.02
CA LEU A 16 1.45 -25.95 -48.84
C LEU A 16 2.29 -24.64 -48.87
N SER A 17 3.21 -24.37 -47.94
CA SER A 17 3.97 -25.21 -47.02
C SER A 17 4.37 -24.47 -45.74
N ARG A 18 4.50 -25.24 -44.65
CA ARG A 18 4.92 -24.83 -43.30
C ARG A 18 6.41 -24.44 -43.27
N GLY A 19 6.71 -23.28 -42.69
CA GLY A 19 8.03 -22.93 -42.14
C GLY A 19 7.90 -22.66 -40.64
N SER A 20 8.33 -23.60 -39.81
CA SER A 20 8.23 -23.55 -38.36
C SER A 20 9.24 -22.57 -37.74
N ARG A 21 8.77 -21.53 -37.06
CA ARG A 21 9.53 -20.91 -35.97
C ARG A 21 8.99 -21.44 -34.65
N ARG A 22 9.85 -22.18 -33.95
CA ARG A 22 9.59 -22.78 -32.63
C ARG A 22 9.32 -21.68 -31.61
N GLY A 23 8.06 -21.54 -31.19
CA GLY A 23 7.71 -20.84 -29.95
C GLY A 23 8.15 -21.69 -28.75
N ARG A 24 8.83 -21.06 -27.78
CA ARG A 24 8.95 -21.63 -26.44
C ARG A 24 7.62 -21.41 -25.74
N SER A 25 6.77 -22.42 -25.75
CA SER A 25 5.62 -22.49 -24.84
C SER A 25 6.13 -22.88 -23.45
N SER A 26 6.21 -21.94 -22.51
CA SER A 26 6.13 -22.27 -21.09
C SER A 26 4.69 -22.65 -20.80
N ARG A 27 4.42 -23.94 -20.63
CA ARG A 27 3.13 -24.44 -20.15
C ARG A 27 2.95 -24.01 -18.70
N TRP A 28 2.35 -22.84 -18.47
CA TRP A 28 1.58 -22.64 -17.26
C TRP A 28 0.29 -23.46 -17.41
N ARG A 29 0.11 -24.45 -16.53
CA ARG A 29 -1.17 -25.15 -16.41
C ARG A 29 -2.18 -24.11 -15.91
N ASP A 30 -3.27 -23.94 -16.66
CA ASP A 30 -4.51 -23.32 -16.20
C ASP A 30 -4.84 -23.85 -14.80
N GLN A 31 -4.61 -23.05 -13.77
CA GLN A 31 -5.30 -23.24 -12.50
C GLN A 31 -6.67 -22.62 -12.65
N ARG A 32 -7.65 -23.43 -13.09
CA ARG A 32 -9.06 -23.11 -12.88
C ARG A 32 -9.31 -23.14 -11.39
N TRP A 33 -9.40 -21.97 -10.78
CA TRP A 33 -9.92 -21.83 -9.43
C TRP A 33 -11.42 -22.12 -9.48
N SER A 34 -11.83 -23.30 -9.04
CA SER A 34 -13.23 -23.54 -8.74
C SER A 34 -13.53 -22.85 -7.41
N CYS A 35 -14.21 -21.70 -7.44
CA CYS A 35 -14.98 -21.25 -6.30
C CYS A 35 -16.06 -22.30 -6.04
N ARG A 36 -15.82 -23.21 -5.08
CA ARG A 36 -16.92 -23.91 -4.43
C ARG A 36 -17.53 -22.93 -3.45
N SER A 37 -18.75 -22.53 -3.76
CA SER A 37 -19.67 -21.85 -2.85
C SER A 37 -19.73 -22.61 -1.52
N GLY A 38 -19.29 -21.95 -0.46
CA GLY A 38 -19.41 -22.42 0.92
C GLY A 38 -19.94 -21.27 1.77
N THR A 39 -21.25 -21.22 1.91
CA THR A 39 -21.98 -20.34 2.83
C THR A 39 -21.67 -20.74 4.28
N GLY A 40 -21.08 -19.84 5.07
CA GLY A 40 -20.85 -19.98 6.50
C GLY A 40 -20.46 -18.61 7.12
N PRO A 41 -20.92 -18.29 8.35
CA PRO A 41 -20.96 -16.91 8.84
C PRO A 41 -19.58 -16.41 9.29
N MET A 42 -19.18 -15.22 8.84
CA MET A 42 -18.06 -14.48 9.42
C MET A 42 -18.48 -14.00 10.82
N GLN A 43 -17.99 -14.68 11.86
CA GLN A 43 -17.93 -14.13 13.21
C GLN A 43 -16.60 -13.39 13.40
N GLY A 44 -16.67 -12.39 14.28
CA GLY A 44 -15.68 -11.36 14.50
C GLY A 44 -14.25 -11.80 14.80
N SER A 45 -13.36 -10.81 14.65
CA SER A 45 -11.99 -10.73 15.14
C SER A 45 -11.09 -11.91 14.76
N SER A 46 -10.44 -11.81 13.59
CA SER A 46 -9.06 -12.30 13.33
C SER A 46 -8.78 -12.55 11.84
N THR A 47 -8.92 -11.56 10.94
CA THR A 47 -8.32 -11.65 9.59
C THR A 47 -8.40 -10.30 8.86
N LEU A 48 -7.55 -9.36 9.27
CA LEU A 48 -7.11 -8.24 8.40
C LEU A 48 -5.59 -8.30 8.12
N SER A 49 -4.92 -9.36 8.58
CA SER A 49 -3.49 -9.59 8.37
C SER A 49 -3.15 -10.28 7.03
N SER A 50 -4.16 -10.64 6.23
CA SER A 50 -3.97 -11.50 5.06
C SER A 50 -3.98 -10.81 3.69
N CYS A 51 -4.21 -9.49 3.62
CA CYS A 51 -4.10 -8.75 2.35
C CYS A 51 -2.72 -8.09 2.14
N CYS A 52 -1.93 -7.87 3.19
CA CYS A 52 -0.57 -7.29 3.09
C CYS A 52 0.54 -8.33 3.29
N SER A 53 0.20 -9.61 3.48
CA SER A 53 1.16 -10.70 3.38
C SER A 53 1.25 -11.13 1.93
N VAL A 54 2.07 -10.43 1.14
CA VAL A 54 2.76 -11.12 0.04
C VAL A 54 3.49 -12.26 0.73
N THR A 55 2.93 -13.46 0.56
CA THR A 55 3.56 -14.70 0.97
C THR A 55 4.97 -14.61 0.44
N THR A 56 5.94 -14.56 1.35
CA THR A 56 7.33 -14.71 0.98
C THR A 56 7.37 -16.01 0.19
N PHE A 57 7.54 -15.92 -1.14
CA PHE A 57 7.84 -17.07 -1.96
C PHE A 57 9.23 -17.51 -1.51
N ALA A 58 9.28 -18.24 -0.41
CA ALA A 58 10.34 -19.17 -0.14
C ALA A 58 10.24 -20.18 -1.29
N LEU A 59 10.96 -19.89 -2.38
CA LEU A 59 11.42 -20.91 -3.29
C LEU A 59 12.23 -21.88 -2.44
N ARG A 60 11.54 -22.87 -1.85
CA ARG A 60 12.19 -24.13 -1.52
C ARG A 60 12.72 -24.65 -2.85
N PRO A 61 14.05 -24.82 -3.00
CA PRO A 61 14.57 -25.43 -4.20
C PRO A 61 13.93 -26.82 -4.35
N PRO A 62 13.53 -27.22 -5.57
CA PRO A 62 12.72 -28.40 -5.79
C PRO A 62 13.57 -29.67 -5.64
N TRP A 63 13.86 -30.07 -4.41
CA TRP A 63 14.44 -31.38 -4.08
C TRP A 63 14.28 -31.69 -2.59
N ALA A 64 13.08 -31.57 -2.05
CA ALA A 64 12.80 -32.12 -0.72
C ALA A 64 11.31 -32.44 -0.54
N CYS A 65 10.89 -33.60 -1.03
CA CYS A 65 9.85 -34.43 -0.41
C CYS A 65 9.92 -35.85 -0.99
N GLY A 66 10.12 -36.85 -0.13
CA GLY A 66 9.97 -38.26 -0.51
C GLY A 66 10.82 -39.22 0.30
N THR A 67 10.33 -39.62 1.47
CA THR A 67 10.70 -40.89 2.09
C THR A 67 10.28 -42.04 1.17
N GLY A 68 11.22 -42.92 0.80
CA GLY A 68 10.94 -44.31 0.43
C GLY A 68 11.03 -44.67 -1.06
N ARG A 69 11.92 -45.64 -1.31
CA ARG A 69 12.11 -46.51 -2.48
C ARG A 69 13.03 -46.01 -3.61
N SER A 70 14.11 -46.78 -3.71
CA SER A 70 15.12 -46.90 -4.75
C SER A 70 14.51 -47.26 -6.12
N ASP A 71 14.94 -46.56 -7.17
CA ASP A 71 15.43 -47.15 -8.41
C ASP A 71 16.22 -46.10 -9.24
N PRO A 72 17.27 -46.49 -9.99
CA PRO A 72 18.24 -45.55 -10.56
C PRO A 72 17.98 -45.24 -12.05
N HIS A 73 18.08 -43.98 -12.45
CA HIS A 73 18.26 -43.58 -13.87
C HIS A 73 18.81 -42.15 -13.99
N PRO A 74 19.37 -41.77 -15.17
CA PRO A 74 20.80 -41.67 -15.40
C PRO A 74 21.36 -40.24 -15.22
N SER A 75 22.68 -40.20 -14.97
CA SER A 75 23.57 -39.04 -14.81
C SER A 75 23.08 -37.71 -15.40
N ALA A 76 22.60 -36.82 -14.53
CA ALA A 76 22.53 -35.40 -14.81
C ALA A 76 23.95 -34.80 -14.69
N SER A 77 24.36 -34.10 -15.74
CA SER A 77 25.58 -33.30 -15.80
C SER A 77 25.74 -32.43 -14.56
N THR A 78 26.87 -32.60 -13.88
CA THR A 78 27.32 -31.78 -12.76
C THR A 78 27.62 -30.35 -13.22
N THR A 79 26.65 -29.45 -13.11
CA THR A 79 26.96 -28.01 -13.00
C THR A 79 27.47 -27.79 -11.58
N PRO A 80 28.68 -27.23 -11.37
CA PRO A 80 29.18 -27.00 -10.02
C PRO A 80 28.19 -26.11 -9.28
N ALA A 81 27.83 -26.50 -8.06
CA ALA A 81 27.12 -25.64 -7.11
C ALA A 81 28.01 -24.42 -6.87
N GLY A 82 27.79 -23.36 -7.65
CA GLY A 82 28.41 -22.07 -7.43
C GLY A 82 28.03 -21.64 -6.03
N SER A 83 29.05 -21.43 -5.19
CA SER A 83 28.86 -20.78 -3.91
C SER A 83 28.19 -19.44 -4.19
N PHE A 84 26.90 -19.30 -3.86
CA PHE A 84 26.31 -17.98 -3.70
C PHE A 84 27.04 -17.37 -2.51
N ALA A 85 28.14 -16.65 -2.78
CA ALA A 85 28.74 -15.77 -1.80
C ALA A 85 27.59 -14.95 -1.24
N LYS A 86 27.43 -14.92 0.10
CA LYS A 86 26.36 -14.13 0.74
C LYS A 86 26.52 -12.69 0.26
N GLN A 87 25.71 -12.30 -0.71
CA GLN A 87 25.75 -10.96 -1.29
C GLN A 87 25.50 -9.99 -0.14
N LYS A 88 26.50 -9.16 0.17
CA LYS A 88 26.35 -8.14 1.18
C LYS A 88 25.56 -7.01 0.54
N TRP A 89 24.29 -6.92 0.93
CA TRP A 89 23.43 -5.85 0.49
C TRP A 89 23.83 -4.55 1.19
N PRO A 90 23.84 -3.42 0.46
CA PRO A 90 24.33 -2.14 0.98
C PRO A 90 23.48 -1.58 2.13
N ALA A 91 22.19 -1.91 2.17
CA ALA A 91 21.27 -1.48 3.21
C ALA A 91 20.26 -2.58 3.57
N VAL A 92 19.58 -2.40 4.70
CA VAL A 92 18.51 -3.31 5.13
C VAL A 92 17.34 -3.23 4.16
N GLN A 93 16.67 -4.35 3.96
CA GLN A 93 15.50 -4.44 3.09
C GLN A 93 15.72 -3.83 1.68
N THR A 94 16.92 -3.92 1.10
CA THR A 94 17.24 -3.36 -0.24
C THR A 94 17.97 -4.39 -1.10
N TRP A 95 17.50 -4.60 -2.32
CA TRP A 95 18.05 -5.57 -3.27
C TRP A 95 18.12 -5.01 -4.69
N HIS A 96 18.90 -5.67 -5.55
CA HIS A 96 18.73 -5.52 -6.99
C HIS A 96 17.85 -6.67 -7.44
N SER A 97 16.65 -6.38 -7.94
CA SER A 97 15.78 -7.44 -8.46
C SER A 97 16.45 -8.15 -9.63
N ALA A 98 16.43 -9.48 -9.56
CA ALA A 98 16.88 -10.33 -10.65
C ALA A 98 15.76 -10.58 -11.69
N LEU A 99 14.53 -10.14 -11.39
CA LEU A 99 13.42 -10.20 -12.32
C LEU A 99 13.56 -9.09 -13.37
N PRO A 100 13.26 -9.36 -14.63
CA PRO A 100 13.09 -8.29 -15.61
C PRO A 100 11.84 -7.46 -15.27
N GLU A 101 11.76 -6.23 -15.79
CA GLU A 101 10.67 -5.29 -15.48
C GLU A 101 9.28 -5.90 -15.74
N GLU A 102 9.12 -6.64 -16.84
CA GLU A 102 7.86 -7.27 -17.24
C GLU A 102 7.33 -8.30 -16.22
N ASP A 103 8.23 -8.91 -15.44
CA ASP A 103 7.87 -9.93 -14.44
C ASP A 103 7.74 -9.33 -13.03
N HIS A 104 8.00 -8.02 -12.87
CA HIS A 104 7.83 -7.34 -11.59
C HIS A 104 6.35 -7.18 -11.22
N SER A 105 6.03 -7.23 -9.93
CA SER A 105 4.65 -7.14 -9.42
C SER A 105 3.92 -5.89 -9.95
N THR A 106 4.57 -4.73 -9.92
CA THR A 106 4.01 -3.45 -10.40
C THR A 106 3.63 -3.49 -11.87
N THR A 107 4.51 -4.00 -12.74
CA THR A 107 4.21 -4.15 -14.18
C THR A 107 3.11 -5.17 -14.40
N TRP A 108 3.18 -6.30 -13.69
CA TRP A 108 2.19 -7.36 -13.82
C TRP A 108 0.79 -6.88 -13.42
N ILE A 109 0.65 -6.11 -12.34
CA ILE A 109 -0.62 -5.54 -11.88
C ILE A 109 -1.19 -4.59 -12.94
N ALA A 110 -0.36 -3.69 -13.48
CA ALA A 110 -0.77 -2.79 -14.56
C ALA A 110 -1.23 -3.57 -15.80
N ASP A 111 -0.49 -4.60 -16.21
CA ASP A 111 -0.86 -5.45 -17.34
C ASP A 111 -2.21 -6.15 -17.12
N ARG A 112 -2.48 -6.65 -15.91
CA ARG A 112 -3.79 -7.27 -15.59
C ARG A 112 -4.93 -6.24 -15.63
N ALA A 113 -4.69 -5.03 -15.12
CA ALA A 113 -5.68 -3.95 -15.19
C ALA A 113 -5.97 -3.54 -16.64
N ILE A 114 -4.93 -3.39 -17.47
CA ILE A 114 -5.05 -3.04 -18.89
C ILE A 114 -5.78 -4.14 -19.67
N ASP A 115 -5.43 -5.41 -19.46
CA ASP A 115 -6.10 -6.53 -20.12
C ASP A 115 -7.58 -6.60 -19.74
N TRP A 116 -7.90 -6.35 -18.46
CA TRP A 116 -9.29 -6.29 -18.01
C TRP A 116 -10.04 -5.09 -18.64
N LEU A 117 -9.45 -3.89 -18.63
CA LEU A 117 -10.03 -2.69 -19.25
C LEU A 117 -10.34 -2.87 -20.74
N ARG A 118 -9.57 -3.69 -21.46
CA ARG A 118 -9.84 -4.02 -22.87
C ARG A 118 -11.13 -4.83 -23.09
N THR A 119 -11.63 -5.49 -22.05
CA THR A 119 -12.73 -6.46 -22.16
C THR A 119 -13.96 -6.10 -21.32
N VAL A 120 -13.82 -5.18 -20.35
CA VAL A 120 -14.93 -4.77 -19.49
C VAL A 120 -16.08 -4.17 -20.31
N GLU A 121 -17.32 -4.45 -19.92
CA GLU A 121 -18.53 -3.90 -20.52
C GLU A 121 -19.46 -3.39 -19.41
N GLY A 122 -20.20 -2.32 -19.69
CA GLY A 122 -21.11 -1.69 -18.71
C GLY A 122 -20.40 -0.89 -17.60
N PRO A 123 -21.16 -0.43 -16.59
CA PRO A 123 -20.60 0.27 -15.43
C PRO A 123 -19.64 -0.62 -14.65
N PHE A 124 -18.54 -0.05 -14.15
CA PHE A 124 -17.51 -0.81 -13.46
C PHE A 124 -16.92 -0.06 -12.25
N MET A 125 -16.31 -0.84 -11.36
CA MET A 125 -15.37 -0.36 -10.33
C MET A 125 -14.10 -1.22 -10.44
N ALA A 126 -12.94 -0.57 -10.54
CA ALA A 126 -11.65 -1.25 -10.59
C ALA A 126 -10.80 -0.86 -9.39
N TRP A 127 -10.42 -1.84 -8.56
CA TRP A 127 -9.46 -1.65 -7.49
C TRP A 127 -8.08 -2.14 -7.96
N VAL A 128 -7.25 -1.22 -8.44
CA VAL A 128 -5.89 -1.52 -8.94
C VAL A 128 -4.89 -1.25 -7.81
N SER A 129 -4.62 -2.27 -7.01
CA SER A 129 -3.80 -2.16 -5.80
C SER A 129 -2.35 -2.54 -6.08
N PHE A 130 -1.48 -1.55 -6.23
CA PHE A 130 -0.04 -1.79 -6.35
C PHE A 130 0.58 -2.12 -4.98
N CYS A 131 1.60 -2.99 -4.97
CA CYS A 131 2.35 -3.33 -3.74
C CYS A 131 3.49 -2.33 -3.50
N ASP A 132 4.12 -1.85 -4.56
CA ASP A 132 5.16 -0.84 -4.47
C ASP A 132 4.58 0.49 -3.95
N PRO A 133 5.36 1.31 -3.21
CA PRO A 133 6.78 1.14 -2.92
C PRO A 133 7.07 0.43 -1.58
N HIS A 134 6.23 -0.52 -1.15
CA HIS A 134 6.48 -1.30 0.06
C HIS A 134 7.80 -2.09 -0.04
N HIS A 135 8.56 -2.15 1.05
CA HIS A 135 9.80 -2.94 1.11
C HIS A 135 9.59 -4.44 0.77
N PRO A 136 10.55 -5.18 0.20
CA PRO A 136 11.93 -4.80 -0.14
C PRO A 136 12.04 -3.63 -1.13
N MET A 137 13.06 -2.79 -0.98
CA MET A 137 13.41 -1.77 -1.97
C MET A 137 14.21 -2.43 -3.08
N ASP A 138 13.53 -2.98 -4.09
CA ASP A 138 14.16 -3.78 -5.13
C ASP A 138 13.69 -3.51 -6.56
N PRO A 139 13.62 -2.25 -7.02
CA PRO A 139 13.19 -1.96 -8.37
C PRO A 139 14.10 -2.66 -9.41
N PRO A 140 13.57 -3.24 -10.50
CA PRO A 140 14.37 -3.82 -11.57
C PRO A 140 15.10 -2.72 -12.37
N ALA A 141 16.04 -3.08 -13.23
CA ALA A 141 16.59 -2.12 -14.20
C ALA A 141 15.49 -1.73 -15.22
N PRO A 142 15.46 -0.47 -15.70
CA PRO A 142 16.41 0.62 -15.44
C PRO A 142 16.16 1.39 -14.12
N TRP A 143 15.03 1.17 -13.45
CA TRP A 143 14.58 1.93 -12.28
C TRP A 143 15.55 1.90 -11.10
N SER A 144 16.21 0.77 -10.83
CA SER A 144 17.27 0.67 -9.79
C SER A 144 18.51 1.51 -10.06
N GLY A 145 18.71 1.98 -11.28
CA GLY A 145 19.82 2.88 -11.65
C GLY A 145 19.40 4.33 -11.85
N MET A 146 18.11 4.65 -11.70
CA MET A 146 17.56 5.98 -11.99
C MET A 146 17.97 7.03 -10.95
N TYR A 147 18.13 6.59 -9.71
CA TYR A 147 18.57 7.43 -8.59
C TYR A 147 19.78 6.80 -7.91
N THR A 148 20.78 7.61 -7.63
CA THR A 148 21.96 7.19 -6.88
C THR A 148 21.89 7.66 -5.42
N PRO A 149 22.63 7.03 -4.49
CA PRO A 149 22.73 7.53 -3.12
C PRO A 149 23.27 8.96 -3.04
N ALA A 150 24.06 9.40 -4.03
CA ALA A 150 24.58 10.77 -4.08
C ALA A 150 23.48 11.79 -4.42
N ASP A 151 22.51 11.41 -5.27
CA ASP A 151 21.35 12.26 -5.61
C ASP A 151 20.45 12.47 -4.39
N VAL A 152 20.35 11.43 -3.54
CA VAL A 152 19.48 11.41 -2.36
C VAL A 152 20.14 12.00 -1.11
N ALA A 153 21.47 11.92 -0.98
CA ALA A 153 22.18 12.36 0.22
C ALA A 153 21.79 13.78 0.73
N PRO A 154 21.55 14.80 -0.12
CA PRO A 154 21.11 16.12 0.33
C PRO A 154 19.69 16.16 0.91
N LEU A 155 18.85 15.17 0.56
CA LEU A 155 17.44 15.05 0.94
C LEU A 155 17.25 14.23 2.23
N LEU A 156 18.32 13.63 2.76
CA LEU A 156 18.22 12.81 3.96
C LEU A 156 17.62 13.61 5.14
N PRO A 157 16.76 12.97 5.94
CA PRO A 157 16.25 13.56 7.18
C PRO A 157 17.38 14.04 8.08
N LYS A 158 17.19 15.20 8.70
CA LYS A 158 18.17 15.85 9.60
C LYS A 158 17.61 15.88 11.03
N PRO A 159 17.65 14.75 11.76
CA PRO A 159 17.03 14.64 13.07
C PRO A 159 17.75 15.52 14.09
N LYS A 160 16.97 16.25 14.90
CA LYS A 160 17.51 17.18 15.90
C LYS A 160 18.09 16.40 17.11
N PRO A 161 19.13 16.90 17.78
CA PRO A 161 19.52 16.38 19.09
C PRO A 161 18.35 16.47 20.06
N GLY A 162 18.11 15.42 20.84
CA GLY A 162 17.01 15.39 21.82
C GLY A 162 15.59 15.33 21.23
N GLU A 163 15.40 15.15 19.92
CA GLU A 163 14.06 15.15 19.29
C GLU A 163 13.07 14.13 19.88
N LEU A 164 13.57 13.03 20.44
CA LEU A 164 12.74 12.01 21.08
C LEU A 164 12.58 12.23 22.59
N GLU A 165 13.18 13.28 23.16
CA GLU A 165 13.00 13.66 24.56
C GLU A 165 11.59 14.21 24.77
N GLY A 166 10.92 13.79 25.85
CA GLY A 166 9.52 14.17 26.09
C GLY A 166 8.49 13.46 25.21
N LYS A 167 8.91 12.59 24.30
CA LYS A 167 8.01 11.69 23.56
C LYS A 167 7.73 10.40 24.34
N PRO A 168 6.58 9.74 24.11
CA PRO A 168 6.29 8.44 24.69
C PRO A 168 7.39 7.40 24.41
N PRO A 169 7.71 6.47 25.33
CA PRO A 169 8.83 5.54 25.19
C PRO A 169 8.85 4.71 23.90
N ILE A 170 7.67 4.48 23.30
CA ILE A 170 7.56 3.73 22.06
C ILE A 170 8.33 4.37 20.91
N HIS A 171 8.46 5.70 20.86
CA HIS A 171 9.19 6.39 19.80
C HIS A 171 10.67 5.99 19.82
N LYS A 172 11.30 6.01 21.00
CA LYS A 172 12.68 5.56 21.14
C LYS A 172 12.83 4.09 20.79
N ALA A 173 11.91 3.25 21.27
CA ALA A 173 11.93 1.81 20.97
C ALA A 173 11.80 1.54 19.46
N TRP A 174 10.91 2.26 18.77
CA TRP A 174 10.71 2.13 17.33
C TRP A 174 11.92 2.63 16.53
N ALA A 175 12.53 3.75 16.93
CA ALA A 175 13.75 4.27 16.30
C ALA A 175 14.95 3.33 16.45
N THR A 176 15.10 2.67 17.60
CA THR A 176 16.18 1.70 17.84
C THR A 176 15.91 0.31 17.26
N GLY A 177 14.65 0.01 16.94
CA GLY A 177 14.22 -1.29 16.40
C GLY A 177 14.21 -2.42 17.43
N PHE A 178 13.76 -3.60 17.00
CA PHE A 178 13.68 -4.81 17.83
C PHE A 178 14.84 -5.76 17.57
N ARG A 179 16.05 -5.21 17.55
CA ARG A 179 17.29 -5.94 17.21
C ARG A 179 17.54 -7.11 18.16
N GLY A 180 17.94 -8.26 17.60
CA GLY A 180 18.17 -9.49 18.36
C GLY A 180 16.89 -10.20 18.81
N THR A 181 15.71 -9.78 18.34
CA THR A 181 14.42 -10.43 18.61
C THR A 181 13.84 -11.04 17.34
N ALA A 182 12.76 -11.83 17.47
CA ALA A 182 12.01 -12.36 16.33
C ALA A 182 11.40 -11.28 15.41
N TYR A 183 11.36 -10.01 15.86
CA TYR A 183 10.75 -8.88 15.14
C TYR A 183 11.78 -7.97 14.46
N GLU A 184 13.07 -8.31 14.45
CA GLU A 184 14.12 -7.48 13.85
C GLU A 184 13.89 -7.20 12.36
N SER A 185 13.37 -8.18 11.60
CA SER A 185 13.07 -7.98 10.18
C SER A 185 11.95 -7.00 9.92
N ALA A 186 10.98 -6.91 10.85
CA ALA A 186 9.84 -6.01 10.78
C ALA A 186 10.20 -4.58 11.22
N ASN A 187 11.17 -4.42 12.11
CA ASN A 187 11.77 -3.13 12.46
C ASN A 187 13.24 -3.30 12.89
N PRO A 188 14.20 -3.07 11.97
CA PRO A 188 15.63 -3.20 12.25
C PRO A 188 16.24 -1.98 12.96
N GLY A 189 15.47 -0.88 13.11
CA GLY A 189 15.89 0.33 13.80
C GLY A 189 16.66 1.32 12.94
N GLY A 190 15.95 2.35 12.47
CA GLY A 190 16.50 3.42 11.63
C GLY A 190 17.63 4.21 12.28
N ALA A 191 17.62 4.37 13.60
CA ALA A 191 18.63 5.11 14.35
C ALA A 191 20.02 4.48 14.28
N SER A 192 20.11 3.22 13.83
CA SER A 192 21.38 2.51 13.68
C SER A 192 21.94 2.48 12.25
N LEU A 193 21.18 2.99 11.27
CA LEU A 193 21.65 3.10 9.90
C LEU A 193 22.61 4.27 9.73
N LYS A 194 23.66 4.04 8.93
CA LYS A 194 24.53 5.13 8.47
C LYS A 194 23.81 5.93 7.38
N PRO A 195 24.11 7.24 7.21
CA PRO A 195 23.52 8.06 6.16
C PRO A 195 23.62 7.44 4.76
N GLU A 196 24.74 6.79 4.45
CA GLU A 196 24.94 6.16 3.13
C GLU A 196 24.01 4.97 2.91
N GLN A 197 23.68 4.23 3.97
CA GLN A 197 22.73 3.11 3.90
C GLN A 197 21.30 3.63 3.72
N LEU A 198 20.94 4.69 4.43
CA LEU A 198 19.63 5.32 4.29
C LEU A 198 19.45 5.91 2.88
N ALA A 199 20.48 6.56 2.33
CA ALA A 199 20.45 7.11 0.98
C ALA A 199 20.26 6.02 -0.08
N VAL A 200 20.85 4.83 0.11
CA VAL A 200 20.63 3.66 -0.75
C VAL A 200 19.17 3.19 -0.68
N MET A 201 18.58 3.09 0.51
CA MET A 201 17.18 2.69 0.67
C MET A 201 16.23 3.65 -0.04
N ILE A 202 16.40 4.95 0.20
CA ILE A 202 15.55 5.99 -0.38
C ILE A 202 15.73 6.07 -1.90
N ALA A 203 16.95 5.88 -2.42
CA ALA A 203 17.16 5.80 -3.88
C ALA A 203 16.39 4.63 -4.52
N GLY A 204 16.39 3.45 -3.87
CA GLY A 204 15.57 2.32 -4.28
C GLY A 204 14.08 2.61 -4.22
N TYR A 205 13.62 3.23 -3.13
CA TYR A 205 12.23 3.67 -2.96
C TYR A 205 11.80 4.63 -4.09
N TYR A 206 12.62 5.64 -4.43
CA TYR A 206 12.32 6.55 -5.55
C TYR A 206 12.29 5.83 -6.89
N GLY A 207 13.18 4.86 -7.12
CA GLY A 207 13.12 4.01 -8.31
C GLY A 207 11.79 3.27 -8.44
N MET A 208 11.28 2.71 -7.33
CA MET A 208 9.97 2.03 -7.31
C MET A 208 8.82 3.02 -7.55
N VAL A 209 8.87 4.21 -6.95
CA VAL A 209 7.85 5.25 -7.18
C VAL A 209 7.82 5.68 -8.65
N SER A 210 8.97 5.85 -9.31
CA SER A 210 9.01 6.17 -10.75
C SER A 210 8.47 5.03 -11.62
N MET A 211 8.78 3.78 -11.27
CA MET A 211 8.21 2.62 -11.95
C MET A 211 6.69 2.56 -11.78
N LEU A 212 6.20 2.84 -10.58
CA LEU A 212 4.77 2.92 -10.25
C LEU A 212 4.08 4.01 -11.08
N ASP A 213 4.64 5.22 -11.11
CA ASP A 213 4.12 6.34 -11.90
C ASP A 213 3.98 5.98 -13.40
N ALA A 214 5.03 5.41 -13.99
CA ALA A 214 4.99 4.95 -15.38
C ALA A 214 3.90 3.89 -15.62
N ASN A 215 3.73 2.95 -14.69
CA ASN A 215 2.70 1.90 -14.79
C ASN A 215 1.28 2.43 -14.59
N ILE A 216 1.07 3.42 -13.72
CA ILE A 216 -0.19 4.17 -13.62
C ILE A 216 -0.49 4.87 -14.95
N GLY A 217 0.52 5.53 -15.54
CA GLY A 217 0.41 6.14 -16.87
C GLY A 217 -0.11 5.17 -17.92
N ARG A 218 0.46 3.96 -18.00
CA ARG A 218 0.00 2.90 -18.93
C ARG A 218 -1.46 2.50 -18.73
N VAL A 219 -1.92 2.41 -17.47
CA VAL A 219 -3.32 2.11 -17.16
C VAL A 219 -4.24 3.25 -17.61
N LEU A 220 -3.85 4.50 -17.37
CA LEU A 220 -4.61 5.68 -17.79
C LEU A 220 -4.66 5.83 -19.32
N GLU A 221 -3.56 5.55 -20.02
CA GLU A 221 -3.52 5.50 -21.49
C GLU A 221 -4.45 4.42 -22.05
N ALA A 222 -4.52 3.25 -21.42
CA ALA A 222 -5.45 2.19 -21.83
C ALA A 222 -6.92 2.60 -21.64
N LEU A 223 -7.23 3.34 -20.57
CA LEU A 223 -8.54 3.91 -20.32
C LEU A 223 -8.90 4.96 -21.38
N GLU A 224 -7.95 5.81 -21.77
CA GLU A 224 -8.11 6.81 -22.83
C GLU A 224 -8.30 6.17 -24.22
N ALA A 225 -7.48 5.17 -24.55
CA ALA A 225 -7.58 4.45 -25.82
C ALA A 225 -8.93 3.73 -26.00
N ARG A 226 -9.59 3.39 -24.89
CA ARG A 226 -10.96 2.84 -24.86
C ARG A 226 -12.05 3.91 -24.93
N GLY A 227 -11.70 5.20 -24.91
CA GLY A 227 -12.64 6.31 -24.87
C GLY A 227 -13.38 6.47 -23.54
N LEU A 228 -12.90 5.82 -22.47
CA LEU A 228 -13.59 5.77 -21.17
C LEU A 228 -13.15 6.86 -20.20
N SER A 229 -12.10 7.62 -20.51
CA SER A 229 -11.52 8.63 -19.62
C SER A 229 -12.52 9.69 -19.14
N GLY A 230 -13.43 10.14 -20.02
CA GLY A 230 -14.44 11.15 -19.68
C GLY A 230 -15.62 10.62 -18.86
N GLU A 231 -15.77 9.31 -18.75
CA GLU A 231 -16.87 8.64 -18.02
C GLU A 231 -16.36 7.89 -16.77
N THR A 232 -15.07 8.03 -16.45
CA THR A 232 -14.44 7.30 -15.36
C THR A 232 -13.89 8.25 -14.32
N MET A 233 -14.39 8.13 -13.08
CA MET A 233 -13.74 8.72 -11.92
C MET A 233 -12.47 7.94 -11.59
N VAL A 234 -11.34 8.62 -11.48
CA VAL A 234 -10.05 8.07 -11.08
C VAL A 234 -9.70 8.61 -9.71
N ILE A 235 -9.44 7.70 -8.76
CA ILE A 235 -8.98 8.01 -7.41
C ILE A 235 -7.60 7.35 -7.25
N MET A 236 -6.58 8.14 -6.95
CA MET A 236 -5.25 7.66 -6.55
C MET A 236 -5.01 8.03 -5.10
N SER A 237 -4.58 7.05 -4.30
CA SER A 237 -4.22 7.25 -2.90
C SER A 237 -3.15 6.24 -2.46
N SER A 238 -2.55 6.47 -1.29
CA SER A 238 -1.83 5.44 -0.54
C SER A 238 -2.67 4.94 0.64
N ASP A 239 -2.36 3.75 1.15
CA ASP A 239 -2.95 3.19 2.38
C ASP A 239 -2.30 3.78 3.64
N HIS A 240 -0.99 4.04 3.57
CA HIS A 240 -0.18 4.78 4.54
C HIS A 240 1.10 5.32 3.88
N GLY A 241 1.90 6.10 4.61
CA GLY A 241 3.25 6.51 4.21
C GLY A 241 4.36 5.58 4.71
N ASP A 242 5.61 6.02 4.63
CA ASP A 242 6.78 5.33 5.21
C ASP A 242 7.70 6.39 5.83
N LEU A 243 8.22 6.13 7.03
CA LEU A 243 9.07 7.09 7.73
C LEU A 243 10.41 7.32 7.01
N LEU A 244 10.94 6.36 6.25
CA LEU A 244 12.15 6.53 5.42
C LEU A 244 13.31 7.29 6.09
N GLY A 245 13.49 7.12 7.41
CA GLY A 245 14.53 7.78 8.21
C GLY A 245 14.06 9.00 9.02
N ASP A 246 12.88 9.55 8.74
CA ASP A 246 12.27 10.60 9.56
C ASP A 246 12.15 10.12 11.01
N HIS A 247 12.41 11.03 11.94
CA HIS A 247 12.48 10.73 13.38
C HIS A 247 13.47 9.61 13.74
N ARG A 248 14.44 9.30 12.86
CA ARG A 248 15.35 8.15 12.95
C ARG A 248 14.62 6.80 12.91
N MET A 249 13.46 6.74 12.27
CA MET A 249 12.60 5.56 12.20
C MET A 249 12.50 5.06 10.76
N LEU A 250 12.15 3.79 10.60
CA LEU A 250 11.90 3.17 9.29
C LEU A 250 10.50 2.58 9.28
N PHE A 251 9.99 2.38 8.07
CA PHE A 251 8.72 1.70 7.83
C PHE A 251 7.59 2.42 8.53
N LYS A 252 6.69 1.65 9.13
CA LYS A 252 5.44 2.06 9.74
C LYS A 252 5.26 1.35 11.06
N GLY A 253 4.90 2.11 12.08
CA GLY A 253 4.68 1.62 13.43
C GLY A 253 3.55 2.37 14.13
N PRO A 254 3.30 2.07 15.40
CA PRO A 254 2.29 2.76 16.20
C PRO A 254 2.78 4.14 16.68
N VAL A 255 3.23 4.96 15.73
CA VAL A 255 3.76 6.32 15.90
C VAL A 255 3.12 7.22 14.82
N HIS A 256 2.10 7.97 15.20
CA HIS A 256 1.15 8.61 14.27
C HIS A 256 1.63 9.93 13.64
N TYR A 257 2.84 9.92 13.06
CA TYR A 257 3.42 11.04 12.32
C TYR A 257 2.76 11.24 10.94
N ASP A 258 2.81 12.46 10.40
CA ASP A 258 2.32 12.80 9.06
C ASP A 258 3.04 12.01 7.97
N GLY A 259 4.32 11.67 8.17
CA GLY A 259 5.06 10.75 7.27
C GLY A 259 4.41 9.36 7.13
N LEU A 260 3.48 8.98 8.02
CA LEU A 260 2.67 7.78 7.90
C LEU A 260 1.20 8.08 7.58
N LEU A 261 0.63 9.13 8.16
CA LEU A 261 -0.82 9.36 8.15
C LEU A 261 -1.29 10.29 7.03
N ARG A 262 -0.43 11.19 6.56
CA ARG A 262 -0.77 12.16 5.51
C ARG A 262 -0.39 11.60 4.14
N VAL A 263 -1.29 10.81 3.59
CA VAL A 263 -1.12 10.15 2.29
C VAL A 263 -1.52 11.07 1.12
N PRO A 264 -0.92 10.90 -0.07
CA PRO A 264 -1.42 11.57 -1.27
C PRO A 264 -2.85 11.10 -1.57
N LEU A 265 -3.71 12.02 -2.03
CA LEU A 265 -5.03 11.72 -2.55
C LEU A 265 -5.29 12.63 -3.75
N ILE A 266 -5.50 12.03 -4.92
CA ILE A 266 -5.86 12.72 -6.17
C ILE A 266 -7.16 12.13 -6.69
N VAL A 267 -8.13 12.98 -6.98
CA VAL A 267 -9.43 12.59 -7.54
C VAL A 267 -9.67 13.38 -8.82
N ARG A 268 -10.05 12.68 -9.89
CA ARG A 268 -10.41 13.27 -11.19
C ARG A 268 -11.67 12.62 -11.72
N GLY A 269 -12.59 13.41 -12.27
CA GLY A 269 -13.80 12.93 -12.91
C GLY A 269 -15.05 13.10 -12.03
N GLY A 270 -16.23 13.00 -12.63
CA GLY A 270 -17.50 13.12 -11.91
C GLY A 270 -17.76 14.56 -11.44
N PRO A 271 -18.08 14.82 -10.16
CA PRO A 271 -18.20 16.20 -9.65
C PRO A 271 -16.85 16.90 -9.44
N TYR A 272 -15.72 16.23 -9.68
CA TYR A 272 -14.36 16.72 -9.36
C TYR A 272 -13.56 17.12 -10.62
N GLU A 273 -14.12 17.99 -11.46
CA GLU A 273 -13.51 18.41 -12.73
C GLU A 273 -12.56 19.62 -12.62
N ALA A 274 -12.71 20.45 -11.57
CA ALA A 274 -11.86 21.61 -11.37
C ALA A 274 -10.59 21.23 -10.61
N ALA A 275 -9.43 21.61 -11.15
CA ALA A 275 -8.17 21.49 -10.43
C ALA A 275 -8.18 22.41 -9.21
N GLN A 276 -8.23 21.79 -8.03
CA GLN A 276 -8.23 22.47 -6.73
C GLN A 276 -7.32 21.73 -5.76
N VAL A 277 -6.66 22.49 -4.89
CA VAL A 277 -5.95 21.94 -3.73
C VAL A 277 -6.87 22.12 -2.52
N VAL A 278 -7.07 21.05 -1.77
CA VAL A 278 -7.92 21.02 -0.59
C VAL A 278 -7.04 20.72 0.62
N ASP A 279 -6.92 21.69 1.53
CA ASP A 279 -6.14 21.59 2.76
C ASP A 279 -6.97 21.12 3.97
N ASP A 280 -8.28 20.96 3.79
CA ASP A 280 -9.16 20.42 4.83
C ASP A 280 -8.75 18.98 5.19
N PRO A 281 -8.88 18.57 6.46
CA PRO A 281 -8.67 17.18 6.85
C PRO A 281 -9.55 16.23 6.04
N VAL A 282 -8.97 15.17 5.47
CA VAL A 282 -9.69 14.11 4.74
C VAL A 282 -9.22 12.75 5.25
N GLY A 283 -10.14 11.80 5.42
CA GLY A 283 -9.82 10.44 5.82
C GLY A 283 -10.08 9.43 4.71
N LEU A 284 -9.31 8.34 4.65
CA LEU A 284 -9.53 7.28 3.65
C LEU A 284 -10.92 6.61 3.75
N VAL A 285 -11.57 6.70 4.91
CA VAL A 285 -12.97 6.26 5.11
C VAL A 285 -13.97 7.06 4.26
N ASP A 286 -13.58 8.23 3.76
CA ASP A 286 -14.41 9.11 2.91
C ASP A 286 -14.47 8.59 1.45
N LEU A 287 -13.57 7.68 1.03
CA LEU A 287 -13.51 7.21 -0.36
C LEU A 287 -14.71 6.35 -0.75
N ALA A 288 -15.11 5.40 0.10
CA ALA A 288 -16.27 4.54 -0.17
C ALA A 288 -17.59 5.33 -0.37
N PRO A 289 -17.99 6.24 0.54
CA PRO A 289 -19.18 7.05 0.32
C PRO A 289 -19.03 7.99 -0.88
N THR A 290 -17.83 8.50 -1.16
CA THR A 290 -17.57 9.30 -2.38
C THR A 290 -17.85 8.51 -3.66
N MET A 291 -17.37 7.26 -3.74
CA MET A 291 -17.59 6.40 -4.91
C MET A 291 -19.07 6.06 -5.10
N LEU A 292 -19.80 5.79 -4.01
CA LEU A 292 -21.24 5.52 -4.08
C LEU A 292 -22.02 6.75 -4.55
N ASP A 293 -21.72 7.92 -3.97
CA ASP A 293 -22.38 9.18 -4.31
C ASP A 293 -22.15 9.55 -5.78
N ALA A 294 -20.91 9.40 -6.26
CA ALA A 294 -20.56 9.61 -7.66
C ALA A 294 -21.27 8.65 -8.62
N ALA A 295 -21.54 7.42 -8.18
CA ALA A 295 -22.31 6.44 -8.93
C ALA A 295 -23.84 6.65 -8.86
N GLY A 296 -24.31 7.68 -8.13
CA GLY A 296 -25.73 7.92 -7.89
C GLY A 296 -26.39 6.87 -6.99
N LEU A 297 -25.60 6.16 -6.19
CA LEU A 297 -26.05 5.13 -5.26
C LEU A 297 -26.22 5.73 -3.85
N PRO A 298 -27.19 5.23 -3.06
CA PRO A 298 -27.35 5.70 -1.68
C PRO A 298 -26.13 5.34 -0.83
N VAL A 299 -25.63 6.31 -0.08
CA VAL A 299 -24.60 6.09 0.95
C VAL A 299 -25.28 5.50 2.19
N PRO A 300 -24.92 4.29 2.65
CA PRO A 300 -25.50 3.70 3.85
C PRO A 300 -25.21 4.52 5.11
N GLU A 301 -26.20 4.66 5.99
CA GLU A 301 -26.07 5.45 7.24
C GLU A 301 -24.97 4.96 8.20
N TRP A 302 -24.56 3.69 8.09
CA TRP A 302 -23.49 3.13 8.91
C TRP A 302 -22.08 3.53 8.45
N MET A 303 -21.93 4.08 7.23
CA MET A 303 -20.64 4.59 6.78
C MET A 303 -20.32 5.88 7.53
N GLU A 304 -19.19 5.87 8.24
CA GLU A 304 -18.74 7.02 9.04
C GLU A 304 -18.08 8.12 8.20
N GLY A 305 -17.65 7.78 6.97
CA GLY A 305 -17.10 8.73 6.03
C GLY A 305 -18.16 9.59 5.34
N ARG A 306 -17.72 10.63 4.65
CA ARG A 306 -18.58 11.51 3.85
C ARG A 306 -18.02 11.70 2.44
N PRO A 307 -18.85 11.95 1.41
CA PRO A 307 -18.35 12.35 0.10
C PRO A 307 -17.43 13.57 0.16
N LEU A 308 -16.35 13.54 -0.63
CA LEU A 308 -15.27 14.53 -0.58
C LEU A 308 -15.68 15.96 -0.95
N ASP A 309 -16.79 16.14 -1.66
CA ASP A 309 -17.37 17.45 -1.97
C ASP A 309 -18.13 18.08 -0.77
N ARG A 310 -18.24 17.38 0.38
CA ARG A 310 -18.91 17.84 1.61
C ARG A 310 -17.94 18.33 2.67
N LEU A 311 -16.97 19.14 2.24
CA LEU A 311 -16.00 19.83 3.08
C LEU A 311 -16.46 21.27 3.38
N PRO A 312 -15.95 21.94 4.44
CA PRO A 312 -14.87 21.50 5.34
C PRO A 312 -15.30 20.48 6.40
N ARG A 313 -14.33 19.80 7.01
CA ARG A 313 -14.52 19.03 8.25
C ARG A 313 -13.51 19.43 9.30
N GLU A 314 -13.95 19.48 10.56
CA GLU A 314 -13.11 19.97 11.66
C GLU A 314 -11.93 19.03 11.95
N HIS A 315 -12.13 17.72 11.83
CA HIS A 315 -11.12 16.73 12.16
C HIS A 315 -11.30 15.37 11.48
N VAL A 316 -10.23 14.59 11.40
CA VAL A 316 -10.19 13.16 11.06
C VAL A 316 -9.65 12.35 12.24
N VAL A 317 -9.97 11.05 12.27
CA VAL A 317 -9.50 10.13 13.30
C VAL A 317 -8.70 9.00 12.67
N THR A 318 -7.58 8.66 13.31
CA THR A 318 -6.78 7.48 12.99
C THR A 318 -6.68 6.58 14.21
N GLU A 319 -6.82 5.28 14.01
CA GLU A 319 -6.75 4.27 15.07
C GLU A 319 -5.71 3.21 14.73
N ASN A 320 -4.93 2.80 15.71
CA ASN A 320 -4.03 1.65 15.58
C ASN A 320 -4.09 0.79 16.84
N ASP A 321 -4.61 -0.43 16.70
CA ASP A 321 -4.51 -1.49 17.71
C ASP A 321 -3.34 -2.40 17.34
N HIS A 322 -2.15 -2.05 17.82
CA HIS A 322 -0.93 -2.80 17.56
C HIS A 322 -0.89 -4.04 18.47
N ASP A 323 -0.80 -5.22 17.87
CA ASP A 323 -0.72 -6.52 18.56
C ASP A 323 0.30 -7.43 17.86
N ALA A 324 1.56 -6.99 17.87
CA ALA A 324 2.68 -7.74 17.27
C ALA A 324 3.79 -7.95 18.30
N ALA A 325 4.86 -7.15 18.25
CA ALA A 325 5.97 -7.25 19.21
C ALA A 325 5.54 -6.89 20.64
N PHE A 326 4.49 -6.09 20.78
CA PHE A 326 3.88 -5.65 22.02
C PHE A 326 2.43 -5.23 21.72
N LYS A 327 1.61 -5.11 22.78
CA LYS A 327 0.27 -4.55 22.69
C LYS A 327 0.29 -3.05 22.92
N LEU A 328 -0.28 -2.27 22.00
CA LEU A 328 -0.44 -0.83 22.13
C LEU A 328 -1.59 -0.31 21.27
N SER A 329 -2.56 0.33 21.92
CA SER A 329 -3.71 0.94 21.25
C SER A 329 -3.54 2.46 21.24
N VAL A 330 -3.51 3.03 20.03
CA VAL A 330 -3.26 4.45 19.76
C VAL A 330 -4.47 5.03 19.04
N ARG A 331 -4.88 6.23 19.44
CA ARG A 331 -5.99 6.98 18.83
C ARG A 331 -5.53 8.41 18.58
N THR A 332 -5.72 8.91 17.37
CA THR A 332 -5.28 10.24 16.98
C THR A 332 -6.42 11.01 16.36
N LEU A 333 -6.57 12.26 16.79
CA LEU A 333 -7.43 13.26 16.18
C LEU A 333 -6.53 14.29 15.47
N THR A 334 -6.76 14.50 14.19
CA THR A 334 -6.03 15.48 13.36
C THR A 334 -7.01 16.53 12.86
N THR A 335 -6.73 17.80 13.15
CA THR A 335 -7.44 18.97 12.62
C THR A 335 -6.58 19.68 11.58
N SER A 336 -7.05 20.79 11.02
CA SER A 336 -6.26 21.64 10.11
C SER A 336 -5.04 22.31 10.76
N ARG A 337 -4.95 22.30 12.10
CA ARG A 337 -3.83 22.89 12.84
C ARG A 337 -3.20 21.97 13.87
N TYR A 338 -3.98 21.14 14.55
CA TYR A 338 -3.48 20.37 15.69
C TYR A 338 -3.61 18.88 15.44
N LYS A 339 -2.65 18.12 15.97
CA LYS A 339 -2.72 16.67 16.08
C LYS A 339 -2.60 16.26 17.52
N LEU A 340 -3.61 15.54 18.03
CA LEU A 340 -3.62 14.98 19.37
C LEU A 340 -3.63 13.45 19.30
N THR A 341 -2.67 12.81 19.94
CA THR A 341 -2.58 11.35 20.03
C THR A 341 -2.69 10.90 21.47
N ARG A 342 -3.57 9.92 21.73
CA ARG A 342 -3.76 9.28 23.04
C ARG A 342 -3.39 7.82 22.99
N TYR A 343 -2.64 7.37 23.99
CA TYR A 343 -2.25 5.98 24.20
C TYR A 343 -3.25 5.34 25.15
N VAL A 344 -4.22 4.60 24.61
CA VAL A 344 -5.38 4.10 25.37
C VAL A 344 -4.95 3.18 26.52
N ASP A 345 -3.92 2.37 26.29
CA ASP A 345 -3.40 1.43 27.30
C ASP A 345 -2.40 2.07 28.28
N ARG A 346 -2.14 3.38 28.17
CA ARG A 346 -1.11 4.11 28.94
C ARG A 346 -1.68 5.43 29.45
N GLU A 347 -2.35 5.38 30.60
CA GLU A 347 -2.94 6.55 31.24
C GLU A 347 -1.94 7.71 31.39
N GLY A 348 -2.41 8.93 31.13
CA GLY A 348 -1.59 10.15 31.20
C GLY A 348 -0.57 10.31 30.06
N THR A 349 -0.42 9.32 29.17
CA THR A 349 0.53 9.38 28.06
C THR A 349 -0.16 9.86 26.78
N GLY A 350 0.40 10.89 26.16
CA GLY A 350 -0.12 11.43 24.92
C GLY A 350 0.86 12.32 24.20
N GLU A 351 0.42 12.78 23.03
CA GLU A 351 1.15 13.72 22.19
C GLU A 351 0.21 14.83 21.73
N LEU A 352 0.73 16.05 21.63
CA LEU A 352 0.05 17.19 21.05
C LEU A 352 1.04 17.96 20.18
N TYR A 353 0.70 18.16 18.90
CA TYR A 353 1.51 18.92 17.96
C TYR A 353 0.67 20.07 17.38
N ASP A 354 1.29 21.24 17.24
CA ASP A 354 0.80 22.34 16.40
C ASP A 354 1.46 22.21 15.03
N LEU A 355 0.72 21.70 14.05
CA LEU A 355 1.21 21.40 12.70
C LEU A 355 1.52 22.66 11.89
N GLN A 356 1.04 23.84 12.30
CA GLN A 356 1.39 25.10 11.65
C GLN A 356 2.75 25.62 12.11
N GLU A 357 3.05 25.50 13.41
CA GLU A 357 4.32 25.96 13.99
C GLU A 357 5.42 24.88 13.92
N ASP A 358 5.05 23.61 13.96
CA ASP A 358 5.94 22.45 13.94
C ASP A 358 5.40 21.37 12.99
N PRO A 359 5.41 21.61 11.66
CA PRO A 359 4.93 20.65 10.66
C PRO A 359 5.73 19.35 10.64
N GLY A 360 6.94 19.35 11.21
CA GLY A 360 7.77 18.17 11.38
C GLY A 360 7.52 17.42 12.69
N GLU A 361 6.54 17.82 13.50
CA GLU A 361 6.12 17.11 14.71
C GLU A 361 7.28 16.77 15.67
N THR A 362 8.25 17.69 15.77
CA THR A 362 9.48 17.50 16.56
C THR A 362 9.31 17.84 18.05
N VAL A 363 8.31 18.64 18.42
CA VAL A 363 8.09 19.14 19.78
C VAL A 363 6.73 18.69 20.31
N ASN A 364 6.74 17.75 21.25
CA ASN A 364 5.52 17.30 21.92
C ASN A 364 5.05 18.33 22.97
N LEU A 365 3.90 18.96 22.73
CA LEU A 365 3.28 19.97 23.60
C LEU A 365 2.38 19.38 24.70
N TRP A 366 2.33 18.05 24.83
CA TRP A 366 1.45 17.36 25.77
C TRP A 366 1.61 17.83 27.23
N GLU A 367 2.84 18.06 27.68
CA GLU A 367 3.19 18.55 29.02
C GLU A 367 3.54 20.06 29.05
N ALA A 368 3.37 20.77 27.94
CA ALA A 368 3.71 22.18 27.86
C ALA A 368 2.78 23.05 28.72
N LYS A 369 3.32 24.08 29.37
CA LYS A 369 2.51 25.02 30.16
C LYS A 369 1.52 25.74 29.24
N GLY A 370 0.26 25.84 29.67
CA GLY A 370 -0.80 26.56 28.94
C GLY A 370 -1.58 25.73 27.92
N THR A 371 -1.20 24.48 27.66
CA THR A 371 -1.90 23.62 26.68
C THR A 371 -3.06 22.80 27.27
N LEU A 372 -3.23 22.82 28.60
CA LEU A 372 -4.22 21.99 29.29
C LEU A 372 -5.64 22.14 28.73
N LYS A 373 -6.10 23.38 28.52
CA LYS A 373 -7.44 23.65 27.98
C LYS A 373 -7.62 23.04 26.59
N LEU A 374 -6.69 23.33 25.67
CA LEU A 374 -6.69 22.80 24.30
C LEU A 374 -6.64 21.27 24.30
N ARG A 375 -5.76 20.68 25.11
CA ARG A 375 -5.61 19.23 25.25
C ARG A 375 -6.91 18.59 25.76
N SER A 376 -7.61 19.22 26.70
CA SER A 376 -8.90 18.73 27.20
C SER A 376 -10.01 18.83 26.14
N GLU A 377 -10.07 19.93 25.39
CA GLU A 377 -11.04 20.11 24.30
C GLU A 377 -10.84 19.06 23.18
N LEU A 378 -9.61 18.91 22.68
CA LEU A 378 -9.30 17.93 21.62
C LEU A 378 -9.48 16.47 22.08
N GLN A 379 -9.23 16.16 23.36
CA GLN A 379 -9.53 14.83 23.91
C GLN A 379 -11.04 14.56 23.97
N ALA A 380 -11.84 15.55 24.35
CA ALA A 380 -13.30 15.41 24.36
C ALA A 380 -13.85 15.18 22.94
N GLU A 381 -13.29 15.86 21.94
CA GLU A 381 -13.62 15.62 20.53
C GLU A 381 -13.22 14.20 20.10
N LEU A 382 -12.01 13.76 20.45
CA LEU A 382 -11.56 12.39 20.15
C LEU A 382 -12.48 11.34 20.79
N ASP A 383 -12.86 11.53 22.05
CA ASP A 383 -13.82 10.66 22.75
C ASP A 383 -15.19 10.66 22.07
N GLY A 384 -15.68 11.83 21.67
CA GLY A 384 -16.93 11.97 20.93
C GLY A 384 -16.90 11.30 19.56
N ALA A 385 -15.74 11.24 18.90
CA ALA A 385 -15.58 10.56 17.63
C ALA A 385 -15.45 9.03 17.79
N THR A 386 -14.63 8.55 18.73
CA THR A 386 -14.39 7.11 18.90
C THR A 386 -15.53 6.38 19.61
N ASN A 387 -16.30 7.05 20.47
CA ASN A 387 -17.42 6.41 21.20
C ASN A 387 -18.70 6.25 20.36
N ARG A 388 -18.84 6.93 19.22
CA ARG A 388 -20.00 6.72 18.32
C ARG A 388 -20.09 5.29 17.80
N ARG A 389 -18.95 4.60 17.69
CA ARG A 389 -18.82 3.22 17.20
C ARG A 389 -19.60 2.17 18.00
N VAL A 390 -19.86 2.40 19.28
CA VAL A 390 -20.57 1.41 20.12
C VAL A 390 -22.09 1.41 19.86
N ARG A 391 -22.64 2.43 19.17
CA ARG A 391 -24.11 2.60 19.07
C ARG A 391 -24.74 2.07 17.80
N SER A 392 -23.98 1.69 16.77
CA SER A 392 -24.53 1.48 15.43
C SER A 392 -24.21 0.14 14.77
N GLU A 393 -23.66 -0.88 15.45
CA GLU A 393 -23.56 -2.22 14.83
C GLU A 393 -24.95 -2.74 14.44
N PRO A 394 -25.31 -2.78 13.14
CA PRO A 394 -26.49 -3.48 12.73
C PRO A 394 -26.13 -4.96 12.79
N LYS A 395 -26.96 -5.77 13.45
CA LYS A 395 -26.91 -7.23 13.23
C LYS A 395 -27.18 -7.45 11.75
N VAL A 396 -26.14 -7.68 10.96
CA VAL A 396 -26.28 -8.15 9.59
C VAL A 396 -26.89 -9.54 9.68
N SER A 397 -28.22 -9.62 9.61
CA SER A 397 -28.88 -10.88 9.32
C SER A 397 -28.60 -11.16 7.85
N LEU A 398 -27.71 -12.10 7.57
CA LEU A 398 -27.66 -12.75 6.27
C LEU A 398 -28.99 -13.49 6.10
N ALA A 399 -29.98 -12.81 5.53
CA ALA A 399 -31.26 -13.38 5.15
C ALA A 399 -31.28 -13.54 3.64
N GLY A 400 -31.38 -14.79 3.18
CA GLY A 400 -31.64 -15.18 1.79
C GLY A 400 -30.52 -15.97 1.15
#